data_AF-A0A2U1PZ16-F1
#
_entry.id   AF-A0A2U1PZ16-F1
#
_cell.length_a   1.000
_cell.length_b   1.000
_cell.length_c   1.000
_cell.angle_alpha   90.00
_cell.angle_beta   90.00
_cell.angle_gamma   90.00
#
_symmetry.space_group_name_H-M   'P 1'
#
loop_
_entity.id
_entity.type
_entity.pdbx_description
1 polymer ?
#
loop_
_entity_poly.entity_id
_entity_poly.type
_entity_poly.pdbx_seq_one_letter_code
_entity_poly.pdbx_strand_id
1 'polypeptide(L)'
;MAKEWIKRDESAKQMLQRVLKERPLLLLPQPLHRVPLGTHNIVEIAGPSPSAKTEILAQMAVNSILPKTRNGVQYGGSEHSVLFIDLDCRLDIFRLSHSLKQRISEANKWHKTTNNQMGVEYDEMGLFGECMKRFSYTRCYDSFEFLAALKGLHNKLADDSKKTVYVLMIDNIGAFHWIDRSFSSLPQGNPNRKNVGLQSVFETVVKEIKKLLLLHPMLVLATKTVTSQVKSSYSARVSGFSNNAYREYMPLIWQSFVTHRILVRPLDDKRKLQDPVCYFAEWLLPALNFSDEFVVGDTGILTSF
;
A
#
# COMPACT_ATOMS: atom_id res chain seq x y z
N MET A 1 32.41 8.22 -43.50
CA MET A 1 31.74 7.06 -42.87
C MET A 1 31.46 7.35 -41.40
N ALA A 2 30.43 8.15 -41.08
CA ALA A 2 30.18 8.60 -39.69
C ALA A 2 28.69 8.84 -39.40
N LYS A 3 27.81 7.89 -39.73
CA LYS A 3 26.36 7.99 -39.46
C LYS A 3 25.73 6.79 -38.75
N GLU A 4 26.50 5.74 -38.42
CA GLU A 4 25.95 4.51 -37.83
C GLU A 4 25.95 4.45 -36.30
N TRP A 5 26.28 5.55 -35.60
CA TRP A 5 26.49 5.51 -34.15
C TRP A 5 25.24 5.83 -33.31
N ILE A 6 24.09 6.10 -33.94
CA ILE A 6 22.82 6.33 -33.24
C ILE A 6 21.78 5.37 -33.81
N LYS A 7 21.68 4.17 -33.22
CA LYS A 7 20.50 3.32 -33.42
C LYS A 7 19.30 4.04 -32.81
N ARG A 8 18.24 4.24 -33.60
CA ARG A 8 16.95 4.70 -33.07
C ARG A 8 16.28 3.53 -32.36
N ASP A 9 16.27 3.56 -31.03
CA ASP A 9 15.68 2.48 -30.22
C ASP A 9 14.14 2.45 -30.28
N GLU A 10 13.49 3.60 -30.47
CA GLU A 10 12.02 3.72 -30.52
C GLU A 10 11.61 4.94 -31.38
N SER A 11 10.52 4.84 -32.14
CA SER A 11 9.88 6.00 -32.80
C SER A 11 8.93 6.71 -31.84
N ALA A 12 8.72 8.02 -32.02
CA ALA A 12 7.76 8.79 -31.21
C ALA A 12 6.34 8.17 -31.22
N LYS A 13 5.93 7.59 -32.35
CA LYS A 13 4.66 6.86 -32.48
C LYS A 13 4.63 5.61 -31.59
N GLN A 14 5.70 4.82 -31.55
CA GLN A 14 5.80 3.63 -30.70
C GLN A 14 5.82 4.01 -29.22
N MET A 15 6.56 5.06 -28.86
CA MET A 15 6.58 5.61 -27.50
C MET A 15 5.18 6.07 -27.08
N LEU A 16 4.48 6.84 -27.91
CA LEU A 16 3.12 7.30 -27.62
C LEU A 16 2.12 6.14 -27.56
N GLN A 17 2.21 5.16 -28.46
CA GLN A 17 1.36 3.96 -28.39
C GLN A 17 1.56 3.17 -27.09
N ARG A 18 2.78 3.15 -26.56
CA ARG A 18 3.10 2.51 -25.26
C ARG A 18 2.65 3.35 -24.06
N VAL A 19 2.76 4.67 -24.14
CA VAL A 19 2.42 5.61 -23.05
C VAL A 19 0.91 5.83 -22.95
N LEU A 20 0.24 6.02 -24.09
CA LEU A 20 -1.19 6.29 -24.20
C LEU A 20 -2.06 5.04 -24.08
N LYS A 21 -1.46 3.86 -23.94
CA LYS A 21 -2.23 2.64 -23.65
C LYS A 21 -2.91 2.85 -22.30
N GLU A 22 -4.24 2.84 -22.28
CA GLU A 22 -5.03 3.00 -21.06
C GLU A 22 -4.52 2.03 -20.00
N ARG A 23 -4.11 2.58 -18.86
CA ARG A 23 -3.68 1.79 -17.71
C ARG A 23 -4.85 1.71 -16.74
N PRO A 24 -5.12 0.53 -16.17
CA PRO A 24 -6.15 0.41 -15.16
C PRO A 24 -5.81 1.34 -13.99
N LEU A 25 -6.73 2.23 -13.66
CA LEU A 25 -6.65 3.05 -12.47
C LEU A 25 -7.06 2.20 -11.27
N LEU A 26 -6.24 2.26 -10.23
CA LEU A 26 -6.47 1.66 -8.93
C LEU A 26 -6.94 2.76 -8.00
N LEU A 27 -8.12 2.56 -7.40
CA LEU A 27 -8.66 3.50 -6.43
C LEU A 27 -8.44 2.94 -5.03
N LEU A 28 -7.98 3.79 -4.13
CA LEU A 28 -8.01 3.46 -2.71
C LEU A 28 -9.47 3.32 -2.24
N PRO A 29 -9.72 2.60 -1.14
CA PRO A 29 -11.06 2.51 -0.57
C PRO A 29 -11.61 3.89 -0.25
N GLN A 30 -12.94 4.05 -0.32
CA GLN A 30 -13.58 5.25 0.22
C GLN A 30 -13.21 5.41 1.71
N PRO A 31 -12.94 6.64 2.16
CA PRO A 31 -13.04 7.91 1.43
C PRO A 31 -11.81 8.30 0.57
N LEU A 32 -10.71 7.56 0.63
CA LEU A 32 -9.41 7.90 0.01
C LEU A 32 -9.36 7.76 -1.53
N HIS A 33 -10.45 7.39 -2.19
CA HIS A 33 -10.57 7.17 -3.64
C HIS A 33 -10.36 8.40 -4.54
N ARG A 34 -10.15 9.60 -3.97
CA ARG A 34 -10.17 10.87 -4.72
C ARG A 34 -8.99 11.07 -5.66
N VAL A 35 -7.87 10.41 -5.41
CA VAL A 35 -6.69 10.46 -6.29
C VAL A 35 -6.63 9.16 -7.08
N PRO A 36 -6.74 9.20 -8.42
CA PRO A 36 -6.58 8.01 -9.24
C PRO A 36 -5.13 7.55 -9.21
N LEU A 37 -4.88 6.31 -8.81
CA LEU A 37 -3.53 5.75 -8.79
C LEU A 37 -3.32 4.88 -10.03
N GLY A 38 -2.19 5.08 -10.70
CA GLY A 38 -1.73 4.21 -11.76
C GLY A 38 -0.93 3.03 -11.23
N THR A 39 -0.79 2.01 -12.07
CA THR A 39 0.33 1.08 -11.94
C THR A 39 1.64 1.87 -11.94
N HIS A 40 2.61 1.46 -11.15
CA HIS A 40 3.89 2.12 -10.87
C HIS A 40 3.85 3.28 -9.87
N ASN A 41 2.70 3.61 -9.28
CA ASN A 41 2.68 4.51 -8.14
C ASN A 41 3.16 3.83 -6.86
N ILE A 42 3.82 4.62 -6.02
CA ILE A 42 4.29 4.27 -4.68
C ILE A 42 3.58 5.20 -3.71
N VAL A 43 2.67 4.63 -2.93
CA VAL A 43 1.85 5.36 -1.95
C VAL A 43 2.35 5.02 -0.56
N GLU A 44 2.73 6.06 0.18
CA GLU A 44 3.08 5.97 1.59
C GLU A 44 1.92 6.45 2.45
N ILE A 45 1.36 5.56 3.26
CA ILE A 45 0.32 5.86 4.26
C ILE A 45 1.01 6.07 5.60
N ALA A 46 1.28 7.32 5.94
CA ALA A 46 1.97 7.73 7.15
C ALA A 46 0.97 8.08 8.26
N GLY A 47 1.30 7.85 9.52
CA GLY A 47 0.42 8.24 10.64
C GLY A 47 0.88 7.71 11.98
N PRO A 48 0.50 8.33 13.11
CA PRO A 48 0.88 7.83 14.43
C PRO A 48 0.27 6.45 14.67
N SER A 49 0.68 5.77 15.73
CA SER A 49 0.02 4.55 16.18
C SER A 49 -0.81 4.91 17.41
N PRO A 50 -2.12 4.58 17.46
CA PRO A 50 -2.96 3.91 16.44
C PRO A 50 -3.60 4.89 15.44
N SER A 51 -3.65 4.56 14.14
CA SER A 51 -4.30 5.41 13.10
C SER A 51 -4.88 4.60 11.93
N ALA A 52 -5.34 3.37 12.17
CA ALA A 52 -6.02 2.54 11.16
C ALA A 52 -5.26 2.24 9.84
N LYS A 53 -3.94 2.45 9.77
CA LYS A 53 -3.14 2.24 8.54
C LYS A 53 -3.25 0.82 8.00
N THR A 54 -3.12 -0.19 8.86
CA THR A 54 -3.27 -1.60 8.49
C THR A 54 -4.70 -1.94 8.05
N GLU A 55 -5.71 -1.28 8.62
CA GLU A 55 -7.13 -1.45 8.21
C GLU A 55 -7.37 -0.91 6.79
N ILE A 56 -6.74 0.22 6.44
CA ILE A 56 -6.77 0.75 5.06
C ILE A 56 -6.17 -0.27 4.09
N LEU A 57 -5.03 -0.87 4.42
CA LEU A 57 -4.44 -1.93 3.61
C LEU A 57 -5.33 -3.17 3.52
N ALA A 58 -5.91 -3.62 4.64
CA ALA A 58 -6.79 -4.78 4.67
C ALA A 58 -8.03 -4.59 3.79
N GLN A 59 -8.69 -3.44 3.85
CA GLN A 59 -9.82 -3.14 2.97
C GLN A 59 -9.40 -3.00 1.51
N MET A 60 -8.24 -2.40 1.25
CA MET A 60 -7.69 -2.35 -0.10
C MET A 60 -7.41 -3.76 -0.63
N ALA A 61 -6.96 -4.68 0.23
CA ALA A 61 -6.70 -6.07 -0.16
C ALA A 61 -8.01 -6.78 -0.53
N VAL A 62 -9.06 -6.62 0.30
CA VAL A 62 -10.40 -7.16 0.01
C VAL A 62 -10.95 -6.61 -1.31
N ASN A 63 -10.90 -5.29 -1.53
CA ASN A 63 -11.30 -4.67 -2.80
C ASN A 63 -10.51 -5.24 -3.99
N SER A 64 -9.21 -5.49 -3.77
CA SER A 64 -8.31 -5.94 -4.82
C SER A 64 -8.66 -7.35 -5.28
N ILE A 65 -8.79 -8.30 -4.35
CA ILE A 65 -8.95 -9.73 -4.65
C ILE A 65 -10.37 -10.14 -5.07
N LEU A 66 -11.38 -9.36 -4.66
CA LEU A 66 -12.79 -9.60 -4.99
C LEU A 66 -13.05 -9.34 -6.49
N PRO A 67 -13.99 -10.05 -7.15
CA PRO A 67 -14.31 -9.78 -8.53
C PRO A 67 -15.11 -8.50 -8.75
N LYS A 68 -15.10 -8.00 -9.99
CA LYS A 68 -16.05 -6.96 -10.39
C LYS A 68 -17.46 -7.53 -10.42
N THR A 69 -17.61 -8.63 -11.15
CA THR A 69 -18.89 -9.30 -11.39
C THR A 69 -18.73 -10.80 -11.46
N ARG A 70 -19.72 -11.55 -10.96
CA ARG A 70 -19.82 -13.00 -11.21
C ARG A 70 -21.29 -13.40 -11.23
N ASN A 71 -21.68 -14.18 -12.24
CA ASN A 71 -23.06 -14.67 -12.40
C ASN A 71 -24.14 -13.57 -12.29
N GLY A 72 -23.85 -12.37 -12.83
CA GLY A 72 -24.74 -11.20 -12.77
C GLY A 72 -24.65 -10.37 -11.47
N VAL A 73 -24.07 -10.90 -10.40
CA VAL A 73 -23.86 -10.17 -9.14
C VAL A 73 -22.68 -9.21 -9.27
N GLN A 74 -22.89 -7.96 -8.87
CA GLN A 74 -21.85 -6.92 -8.80
C GLN A 74 -21.21 -6.94 -7.41
N TYR A 75 -19.93 -7.33 -7.33
CA TYR A 75 -19.18 -7.33 -6.08
C TYR A 75 -18.28 -6.10 -5.93
N GLY A 76 -17.99 -5.40 -7.02
CA GLY A 76 -17.27 -4.11 -6.99
C GLY A 76 -15.77 -4.21 -6.68
N GLY A 77 -15.18 -5.39 -6.76
CA GLY A 77 -13.74 -5.58 -6.63
C GLY A 77 -12.98 -5.37 -7.95
N SER A 78 -11.72 -5.83 -8.02
CA SER A 78 -10.87 -5.61 -9.19
C SER A 78 -10.12 -6.84 -9.74
N GLU A 79 -10.22 -7.99 -9.09
CA GLU A 79 -9.51 -9.24 -9.46
C GLU A 79 -7.99 -9.11 -9.57
N HIS A 80 -7.40 -8.20 -8.82
CA HIS A 80 -5.97 -8.02 -8.75
C HIS A 80 -5.34 -8.98 -7.74
N SER A 81 -4.07 -9.33 -8.00
CA SER A 81 -3.29 -10.15 -7.07
C SER A 81 -2.63 -9.25 -6.01
N VAL A 82 -2.79 -9.61 -4.74
CA VAL A 82 -2.21 -8.87 -3.62
C VAL A 82 -1.00 -9.62 -3.08
N LEU A 83 0.10 -8.90 -2.92
CA LEU A 83 1.32 -9.38 -2.28
C LEU A 83 1.50 -8.60 -0.99
N PHE A 84 1.18 -9.20 0.15
CA PHE A 84 1.28 -8.56 1.45
C PHE A 84 2.55 -8.99 2.18
N ILE A 85 3.45 -8.04 2.43
CA ILE A 85 4.66 -8.20 3.22
C ILE A 85 4.45 -7.53 4.58
N ASP A 86 4.35 -8.34 5.62
CA ASP A 86 4.13 -7.94 7.01
C ASP A 86 5.45 -7.90 7.76
N LEU A 87 5.94 -6.69 8.04
CA LEU A 87 7.22 -6.41 8.70
C LEU A 87 7.04 -6.16 10.21
N ASP A 88 5.83 -5.85 10.66
CA ASP A 88 5.50 -5.65 12.08
C ASP A 88 4.73 -6.83 12.70
N CYS A 89 4.35 -7.82 11.88
CA CYS A 89 3.55 -8.99 12.27
C CYS A 89 2.20 -8.64 12.89
N ARG A 90 1.52 -7.63 12.35
CA ARG A 90 0.26 -7.09 12.91
C ARG A 90 -0.97 -7.35 12.06
N LEU A 91 -0.83 -7.95 10.87
CA LEU A 91 -1.99 -8.25 10.05
C LEU A 91 -2.86 -9.34 10.70
N ASP A 92 -4.10 -9.00 10.99
CA ASP A 92 -5.12 -9.97 11.38
C ASP A 92 -5.80 -10.57 10.13
N ILE A 93 -5.30 -11.74 9.72
CA ILE A 93 -5.83 -12.50 8.57
C ILE A 93 -7.28 -12.92 8.81
N PHE A 94 -7.70 -13.17 10.06
CA PHE A 94 -9.08 -13.53 10.36
C PHE A 94 -10.01 -12.34 10.11
N ARG A 95 -9.64 -11.12 10.52
CA ARG A 95 -10.41 -9.92 10.19
C ARG A 95 -10.51 -9.68 8.69
N LEU A 96 -9.40 -9.84 7.95
CA LEU A 96 -9.43 -9.76 6.48
C LEU A 96 -10.37 -10.81 5.87
N SER A 97 -10.28 -12.06 6.32
CA SER A 97 -11.14 -13.15 5.84
C SER A 97 -12.62 -12.92 6.16
N HIS A 98 -12.92 -12.36 7.33
CA HIS A 98 -14.27 -12.04 7.76
C HIS A 98 -14.85 -10.92 6.91
N SER A 99 -14.11 -9.82 6.71
CA SER A 99 -14.52 -8.72 5.84
C SER A 99 -14.81 -9.18 4.41
N LEU A 100 -13.97 -10.06 3.85
CA LEU A 100 -14.21 -10.65 2.53
C LEU A 100 -15.52 -11.46 2.48
N LYS A 101 -15.77 -12.32 3.47
CA LYS A 101 -17.01 -13.12 3.54
C LYS A 101 -18.25 -12.25 3.66
N GLN A 102 -18.20 -11.20 4.49
CA GLN A 102 -19.31 -10.28 4.66
C GLN A 102 -19.66 -9.60 3.34
N ARG A 103 -18.66 -9.07 2.62
CA ARG A 103 -18.90 -8.42 1.32
C ARG A 103 -19.51 -9.35 0.27
N ILE A 104 -19.05 -10.61 0.22
CA ILE A 104 -19.64 -11.62 -0.67
C ILE A 104 -21.11 -11.84 -0.32
N SER A 105 -21.41 -12.05 0.97
CA SER A 105 -22.77 -12.32 1.44
C SER A 105 -23.71 -11.13 1.24
N GLU A 106 -23.24 -9.91 1.52
CA GLU A 106 -24.00 -8.67 1.35
C GLU A 106 -24.36 -8.43 -0.13
N ALA A 107 -23.40 -8.58 -1.05
CA ALA A 107 -23.66 -8.43 -2.48
C ALA A 107 -24.66 -9.47 -3.00
N ASN A 108 -24.56 -10.72 -2.56
CA ASN A 108 -25.50 -11.78 -2.90
C ASN A 108 -26.91 -11.49 -2.38
N LYS A 109 -27.03 -11.07 -1.11
CA LYS A 109 -28.32 -10.69 -0.50
C LYS A 109 -28.97 -9.55 -1.26
N TRP A 110 -28.21 -8.49 -1.55
CA TRP A 110 -28.68 -7.35 -2.32
C TRP A 110 -29.21 -7.76 -3.69
N HIS A 111 -28.46 -8.58 -4.43
CA HIS A 111 -28.89 -9.07 -5.73
C HIS A 111 -30.18 -9.91 -5.67
N LYS A 112 -30.33 -10.80 -4.67
CA LYS A 112 -31.56 -11.61 -4.47
C LYS A 112 -32.78 -10.72 -4.26
N THR A 113 -32.65 -9.72 -3.39
CA THR A 113 -33.73 -8.78 -3.06
C THR A 113 -34.11 -7.93 -4.27
N THR A 114 -33.14 -7.46 -5.05
CA THR A 114 -33.40 -6.56 -6.17
C THR A 114 -34.04 -7.29 -7.37
N ASN A 115 -33.68 -8.57 -7.57
CA ASN A 115 -34.14 -9.37 -8.72
C ASN A 115 -35.24 -10.39 -8.37
N ASN A 116 -35.81 -10.35 -7.16
CA ASN A 116 -36.81 -11.32 -6.68
C ASN A 116 -36.38 -12.80 -6.83
N GLN A 117 -35.08 -13.08 -6.72
CA GLN A 117 -34.49 -14.42 -6.86
C GLN A 117 -34.36 -15.12 -5.50
N MET A 118 -35.46 -15.16 -4.75
CA MET A 118 -35.55 -15.82 -3.44
C MET A 118 -35.53 -17.35 -3.61
N GLY A 119 -34.34 -17.93 -3.77
CA GLY A 119 -34.14 -19.38 -3.95
C GLY A 119 -32.85 -19.75 -4.66
N VAL A 120 -32.17 -18.80 -5.30
CA VAL A 120 -30.86 -19.03 -5.92
C VAL A 120 -29.80 -19.18 -4.83
N GLU A 121 -29.10 -20.31 -4.82
CA GLU A 121 -27.95 -20.54 -3.96
C GLU A 121 -26.68 -20.13 -4.72
N TYR A 122 -25.88 -19.24 -4.11
CA TYR A 122 -24.60 -18.83 -4.66
C TYR A 122 -23.49 -19.62 -3.99
N ASP A 123 -22.49 -20.02 -4.77
CA ASP A 123 -21.27 -20.67 -4.25
C ASP A 123 -20.35 -19.63 -3.57
N GLU A 124 -20.74 -19.20 -2.36
CA GLU A 124 -19.97 -18.23 -1.57
C GLU A 124 -18.60 -18.78 -1.19
N MET A 125 -18.51 -20.09 -0.91
CA MET A 125 -17.27 -20.74 -0.50
C MET A 125 -16.27 -20.84 -1.66
N GLY A 126 -16.74 -21.22 -2.86
CA GLY A 126 -15.91 -21.24 -4.04
C GLY A 126 -15.42 -19.85 -4.42
N LEU A 127 -16.28 -18.84 -4.36
CA LEU A 127 -15.88 -17.45 -4.59
C LEU A 127 -14.87 -16.96 -3.55
N PHE A 128 -15.08 -17.25 -2.27
CA PHE A 128 -14.12 -16.94 -1.21
C PHE A 128 -12.76 -17.59 -1.49
N GLY A 129 -12.74 -18.87 -1.85
CA GLY A 129 -11.53 -19.61 -2.19
C GLY A 129 -10.79 -19.02 -3.39
N GLU A 130 -11.50 -18.64 -4.44
CA GLU A 130 -10.92 -17.96 -5.62
C GLU A 130 -10.32 -16.60 -5.27
N CYS A 131 -11.00 -15.80 -4.45
CA CYS A 131 -10.48 -14.52 -3.97
C CYS A 131 -9.21 -14.72 -3.13
N MET A 132 -9.22 -15.67 -2.19
CA MET A 132 -8.07 -15.94 -1.33
C MET A 132 -6.85 -16.48 -2.08
N LYS A 133 -7.04 -17.19 -3.20
CA LYS A 133 -5.93 -17.59 -4.09
C LYS A 133 -5.15 -16.40 -4.67
N ARG A 134 -5.77 -15.22 -4.77
CA ARG A 134 -5.15 -13.97 -5.23
C ARG A 134 -4.42 -13.22 -4.11
N PHE A 135 -4.51 -13.67 -2.86
CA PHE A 135 -3.85 -13.04 -1.71
C PHE A 135 -2.61 -13.85 -1.27
N SER A 136 -1.42 -13.30 -1.49
CA SER A 136 -0.17 -13.85 -1.00
C SER A 136 0.27 -13.09 0.25
N TYR A 137 0.65 -13.82 1.31
CA TYR A 137 1.10 -13.25 2.56
C TYR A 137 2.53 -13.72 2.89
N THR A 138 3.37 -12.81 3.39
CA THR A 138 4.74 -13.10 3.81
C THR A 138 5.07 -12.28 5.04
N ARG A 139 5.54 -12.93 6.11
CA ARG A 139 6.09 -12.26 7.29
C ARG A 139 7.59 -12.14 7.14
N CYS A 140 8.13 -11.02 7.58
CA CYS A 140 9.58 -10.86 7.73
C CYS A 140 9.86 -10.34 9.13
N TYR A 141 10.92 -10.86 9.75
CA TYR A 141 11.32 -10.51 11.11
C TYR A 141 12.53 -9.57 11.17
N ASP A 142 13.22 -9.39 10.04
CA ASP A 142 14.32 -8.45 9.89
C ASP A 142 14.47 -7.95 8.44
N SER A 143 15.40 -7.01 8.24
CA SER A 143 15.70 -6.44 6.92
C SER A 143 16.28 -7.44 5.93
N PHE A 144 16.91 -8.53 6.37
CA PHE A 144 17.45 -9.55 5.48
C PHE A 144 16.35 -10.44 4.92
N GLU A 145 15.41 -10.87 5.77
CA GLU A 145 14.21 -11.59 5.34
C GLU A 145 13.36 -10.74 4.40
N PHE A 146 13.20 -9.45 4.70
CA PHE A 146 12.49 -8.52 3.81
C PHE A 146 13.15 -8.42 2.43
N LEU A 147 14.48 -8.27 2.39
CA LEU A 147 15.23 -8.25 1.13
C LEU A 147 15.15 -9.59 0.38
N ALA A 148 15.17 -10.71 1.10
CA ALA A 148 15.01 -12.04 0.51
C ALA A 148 13.61 -12.22 -0.09
N ALA A 149 12.56 -11.77 0.62
CA ALA A 149 11.19 -11.80 0.15
C ALA A 149 11.03 -11.00 -1.15
N LEU A 150 11.52 -9.75 -1.19
CA LEU A 150 11.49 -8.92 -2.40
C LEU A 150 12.21 -9.57 -3.59
N LYS A 151 13.38 -10.16 -3.36
CA LYS A 151 14.12 -10.88 -4.41
C LYS A 151 13.39 -12.13 -4.88
N GLY A 152 12.76 -12.87 -3.97
CA GLY A 152 12.00 -14.07 -4.27
C GLY A 152 10.77 -13.80 -5.13
N LEU A 153 10.16 -12.61 -4.99
CA LEU A 153 9.02 -12.21 -5.81
C LEU A 153 9.34 -12.19 -7.30
N HIS A 154 10.56 -11.86 -7.71
CA HIS A 154 10.93 -11.89 -9.13
C HIS A 154 10.70 -13.24 -9.78
N ASN A 155 11.07 -14.32 -9.08
CA ASN A 155 10.91 -15.67 -9.60
C ASN A 155 9.45 -16.11 -9.51
N LYS A 156 8.77 -15.77 -8.40
CA LYS A 156 7.37 -16.15 -8.17
C LYS A 156 6.42 -15.52 -9.20
N LEU A 157 6.72 -14.30 -9.65
CA LEU A 157 5.90 -13.56 -10.60
C LEU A 157 6.29 -13.80 -12.06
N ALA A 158 7.42 -14.48 -12.33
CA ALA A 158 7.92 -14.69 -13.70
C ALA A 158 6.99 -15.57 -14.55
N ASP A 159 6.29 -16.52 -13.92
CA ASP A 159 5.36 -17.45 -14.59
C ASP A 159 3.98 -16.83 -14.86
N ASP A 160 3.67 -15.70 -14.23
CA ASP A 160 2.38 -15.05 -14.40
C ASP A 160 2.34 -14.21 -15.69
N SER A 161 1.22 -14.33 -16.41
CA SER A 161 1.02 -13.60 -17.67
C SER A 161 1.13 -12.08 -17.47
N LYS A 162 1.63 -11.35 -18.48
CA LYS A 162 1.74 -9.87 -18.51
C LYS A 162 0.43 -9.09 -18.29
N LYS A 163 -0.70 -9.78 -18.04
CA LYS A 163 -2.04 -9.20 -17.83
C LYS A 163 -2.42 -9.04 -16.36
N THR A 164 -1.77 -9.76 -15.44
CA THR A 164 -2.10 -9.68 -14.01
C THR A 164 -1.58 -8.37 -13.41
N VAL A 165 -2.46 -7.59 -12.80
CA VAL A 165 -2.09 -6.39 -12.02
C VAL A 165 -1.83 -6.81 -10.58
N TYR A 166 -0.72 -6.32 -10.02
CA TYR A 166 -0.33 -6.60 -8.64
C TYR A 166 -0.51 -5.40 -7.74
N VAL A 167 -0.87 -5.65 -6.49
CA VAL A 167 -0.83 -4.66 -5.40
C VAL A 167 0.14 -5.18 -4.34
N LEU A 168 1.34 -4.59 -4.29
CA LEU A 168 2.35 -4.88 -3.27
C LEU A 168 2.05 -4.01 -2.04
N MET A 169 1.76 -4.64 -0.91
CA MET A 169 1.51 -4.00 0.37
C MET A 169 2.66 -4.29 1.34
N ILE A 170 3.19 -3.26 1.97
CA ILE A 170 4.30 -3.35 2.93
C ILE A 170 3.87 -2.70 4.26
N ASP A 171 3.78 -3.49 5.33
CA ASP A 171 3.27 -3.03 6.63
C ASP A 171 4.21 -3.40 7.80
N ASN A 172 5.00 -2.52 8.40
CA ASN A 172 5.29 -1.13 8.03
C ASN A 172 6.72 -0.99 7.49
N ILE A 173 6.96 -0.09 6.52
CA ILE A 173 8.25 0.03 5.83
C ILE A 173 9.41 0.45 6.76
N GLY A 174 9.10 1.08 7.89
CA GLY A 174 10.06 1.54 8.89
C GLY A 174 10.31 0.56 10.05
N ALA A 175 9.74 -0.65 10.01
CA ALA A 175 9.78 -1.63 11.12
C ALA A 175 11.19 -1.85 11.69
N PHE A 176 12.18 -2.05 10.81
CA PHE A 176 13.55 -2.39 11.19
C PHE A 176 14.49 -1.18 11.25
N HIS A 177 14.00 0.03 10.95
CA HIS A 177 14.83 1.23 10.80
C HIS A 177 15.73 1.49 12.02
N TRP A 178 15.16 1.42 13.24
CA TRP A 178 15.90 1.76 14.47
C TRP A 178 16.98 0.74 14.81
N ILE A 179 16.69 -0.53 14.53
CA ILE A 179 17.61 -1.64 14.76
C ILE A 179 18.79 -1.52 13.77
N ASP A 180 18.51 -1.40 12.48
CA ASP A 180 19.52 -1.27 11.41
C ASP A 180 20.40 -0.02 11.57
N ARG A 181 19.79 1.09 12.02
CA ARG A 181 20.52 2.32 12.32
C ARG A 181 21.52 2.11 13.46
N SER A 182 21.13 1.38 14.51
CA SER A 182 21.99 1.13 15.66
C SER A 182 23.18 0.25 15.28
N PHE A 183 22.95 -0.77 14.42
CA PHE A 183 24.01 -1.61 13.88
C PHE A 183 25.03 -0.85 13.03
N SER A 184 24.60 0.23 12.36
CA SER A 184 25.48 1.08 11.54
C SER A 184 26.52 1.86 12.37
N SER A 185 26.36 1.97 13.69
CA SER A 185 27.23 2.76 14.59
C SER A 185 28.29 1.95 15.35
N LEU A 186 28.31 0.62 15.21
CA LEU A 186 29.29 -0.24 15.89
C LEU A 186 30.65 -0.22 15.15
N PRO A 187 31.77 0.04 15.86
CA PRO A 187 33.10 -0.05 15.26
C PRO A 187 33.39 -1.51 14.89
N GLN A 188 33.62 -1.78 13.60
CA GLN A 188 33.93 -3.12 13.11
C GLN A 188 35.43 -3.26 12.80
N GLY A 189 36.02 -4.34 13.30
CA GLY A 189 37.45 -4.63 13.19
C GLY A 189 37.98 -5.02 11.81
N ASN A 190 37.21 -4.82 10.72
CA ASN A 190 37.70 -5.09 9.36
C ASN A 190 37.37 -3.93 8.39
N PRO A 191 38.38 -3.12 8.01
CA PRO A 191 38.19 -1.94 7.17
C PRO A 191 37.78 -2.23 5.71
N ASN A 192 37.85 -3.49 5.27
CA ASN A 192 37.55 -3.87 3.88
C ASN A 192 36.10 -4.32 3.64
N ARG A 193 35.27 -4.47 4.69
CA ARG A 193 33.84 -4.80 4.51
C ARG A 193 33.05 -3.52 4.27
N LYS A 194 32.35 -3.43 3.13
CA LYS A 194 31.33 -2.40 2.91
C LYS A 194 30.27 -2.52 4.01
N ASN A 195 30.05 -1.45 4.77
CA ASN A 195 29.04 -1.41 5.82
C ASN A 195 27.66 -1.77 5.25
N VAL A 196 26.99 -2.76 5.84
CA VAL A 196 25.55 -2.97 5.67
C VAL A 196 24.85 -1.94 6.56
N GLY A 197 24.86 -0.69 6.11
CA GLY A 197 24.17 0.40 6.79
C GLY A 197 22.71 0.49 6.35
N LEU A 198 21.89 1.16 7.15
CA LEU A 198 20.49 1.49 6.83
C LEU A 198 20.33 2.02 5.39
N GLN A 199 21.24 2.89 4.96
CA GLN A 199 21.25 3.45 3.60
C GLN A 199 21.37 2.34 2.53
N SER A 200 22.31 1.41 2.69
CA SER A 200 22.55 0.31 1.74
C SER A 200 21.37 -0.68 1.66
N VAL A 201 20.69 -0.91 2.79
CA VAL A 201 19.48 -1.74 2.86
C VAL A 201 18.38 -1.08 2.03
N PHE A 202 18.08 0.21 2.29
CA PHE A 202 17.03 0.91 1.56
C PHE A 202 17.34 1.15 0.08
N GLU A 203 18.60 1.34 -0.29
CA GLU A 203 19.01 1.36 -1.70
C GLU A 203 18.68 0.03 -2.38
N THR A 204 18.92 -1.08 -1.69
CA THR A 204 18.59 -2.42 -2.21
C THR A 204 17.08 -2.65 -2.26
N VAL A 205 16.33 -2.28 -1.21
CA VAL A 205 14.85 -2.35 -1.19
C VAL A 205 14.26 -1.58 -2.38
N VAL A 206 14.65 -0.31 -2.55
CA VAL A 206 14.15 0.53 -3.65
C VAL A 206 14.56 -0.05 -5.00
N LYS A 207 15.78 -0.58 -5.12
CA LYS A 207 16.25 -1.23 -6.36
C LYS A 207 15.40 -2.45 -6.71
N GLU A 208 15.12 -3.35 -5.76
CA GLU A 208 14.32 -4.55 -6.04
C GLU A 208 12.86 -4.19 -6.35
N ILE A 209 12.25 -3.24 -5.62
CA ILE A 209 10.89 -2.77 -5.94
C ILE A 209 10.86 -2.13 -7.35
N LYS A 210 11.85 -1.32 -7.72
CA LYS A 210 11.94 -0.75 -9.08
C LYS A 210 12.00 -1.83 -10.15
N LYS A 211 12.76 -2.91 -9.93
CA LYS A 211 12.78 -4.04 -10.88
C LYS A 211 11.39 -4.70 -10.98
N LEU A 212 10.69 -4.89 -9.87
CA LEU A 212 9.33 -5.46 -9.88
C LEU A 212 8.37 -4.58 -10.69
N LEU A 213 8.43 -3.27 -10.47
CA LEU A 213 7.65 -2.28 -11.21
C LEU A 213 7.97 -2.27 -12.72
N LEU A 214 9.22 -2.53 -13.12
CA LEU A 214 9.60 -2.59 -14.54
C LEU A 214 9.05 -3.84 -15.25
N LEU A 215 8.87 -4.93 -14.51
CA LEU A 215 8.47 -6.23 -15.06
C LEU A 215 6.95 -6.45 -14.99
N HIS A 216 6.28 -5.88 -14.00
CA HIS A 216 4.87 -6.13 -13.73
C HIS A 216 4.08 -4.83 -13.51
N PRO A 217 2.84 -4.73 -14.01
CA PRO A 217 1.95 -3.61 -13.69
C PRO A 217 1.56 -3.70 -12.21
N MET A 218 2.25 -2.92 -11.36
CA MET A 218 2.15 -3.06 -9.91
C MET A 218 1.93 -1.71 -9.22
N LEU A 219 1.00 -1.64 -8.27
CA LEU A 219 0.87 -0.55 -7.30
C LEU A 219 1.55 -0.93 -6.00
N VAL A 220 2.33 -0.01 -5.41
CA VAL A 220 2.99 -0.24 -4.12
C VAL A 220 2.33 0.63 -3.06
N LEU A 221 1.87 0.00 -1.99
CA LEU A 221 1.32 0.64 -0.81
C LEU A 221 2.21 0.29 0.37
N ALA A 222 2.68 1.30 1.09
CA ALA A 222 3.53 1.12 2.26
C ALA A 222 3.00 1.92 3.43
N THR A 223 2.84 1.31 4.60
CA THR A 223 2.52 2.08 5.81
C THR A 223 3.80 2.56 6.47
N LYS A 224 3.71 3.73 7.13
CA LYS A 224 4.80 4.29 7.91
C LYS A 224 4.28 4.85 9.23
N THR A 225 4.89 4.46 10.34
CA THR A 225 4.65 5.12 11.62
C THR A 225 5.37 6.46 11.65
N VAL A 226 4.78 7.49 12.26
CA VAL A 226 5.43 8.80 12.41
C VAL A 226 5.78 9.06 13.88
N THR A 227 6.86 9.80 14.11
CA THR A 227 7.26 10.24 15.45
C THR A 227 7.01 11.74 15.60
N SER A 228 6.39 12.13 16.71
CA SER A 228 6.12 13.55 16.99
C SER A 228 7.43 14.31 17.16
N GLN A 229 7.50 15.52 16.56
CA GLN A 229 8.56 16.45 16.90
C GLN A 229 8.29 16.99 18.30
N VAL A 230 9.11 16.63 19.28
CA VAL A 230 9.14 17.36 20.55
C VAL A 230 9.57 18.79 20.20
N LYS A 231 8.62 19.73 20.22
CA LYS A 231 8.92 21.16 20.06
C LYS A 231 9.79 21.58 21.24
N SER A 232 11.11 21.53 21.07
CA SER A 232 12.01 22.22 21.98
C SER A 232 11.68 23.71 21.87
N SER A 233 11.23 24.29 22.99
CA SER A 233 10.65 25.63 23.11
C SER A 233 11.55 26.79 22.64
N TYR A 234 12.77 26.51 22.20
CA TYR A 234 13.78 27.51 21.87
C TYR A 234 14.01 27.78 20.38
N SER A 235 13.53 26.94 19.45
CA SER A 235 13.92 27.06 18.01
C SER A 235 12.78 27.38 17.02
N ALA A 236 11.53 27.52 17.48
CA ALA A 236 10.38 27.65 16.58
C ALA A 236 10.22 29.01 15.85
N ARG A 237 11.17 29.94 15.99
CA ARG A 237 11.02 31.31 15.47
C ARG A 237 11.67 31.59 14.10
N VAL A 238 12.37 30.63 13.48
CA VAL A 238 13.29 30.99 12.36
C VAL A 238 13.02 30.29 11.02
N SER A 239 12.08 29.37 10.88
CA SER A 239 11.80 28.79 9.55
C SER A 239 10.31 28.57 9.27
N GLY A 240 9.76 29.44 8.43
CA GLY A 240 8.40 29.35 7.86
C GLY A 240 8.23 28.22 6.84
N PHE A 241 8.71 27.02 7.13
CA PHE A 241 8.47 25.83 6.33
C PHE A 241 7.49 24.92 7.08
N SER A 242 6.32 24.70 6.46
CA SER A 242 5.28 23.71 6.76
C SER A 242 5.20 23.16 8.19
N ASN A 243 4.03 23.30 8.81
CA ASN A 243 3.61 22.76 10.12
C ASN A 243 3.66 21.20 10.23
N ASN A 244 4.72 20.55 9.76
CA ASN A 244 4.89 19.10 9.89
C ASN A 244 5.22 18.78 11.34
N ALA A 245 4.18 18.44 12.10
CA ALA A 245 4.28 17.99 13.50
C ALA A 245 5.11 16.71 13.67
N TYR A 246 5.51 16.06 12.57
CA TYR A 246 6.21 14.78 12.58
C TYR A 246 7.62 14.87 12.00
N ARG A 247 8.54 14.07 12.56
CA ARG A 247 9.91 13.96 12.10
C ARG A 247 10.00 12.90 10.99
N GLU A 248 10.60 13.26 9.86
CA GLU A 248 10.98 12.29 8.84
C GLU A 248 12.26 11.56 9.28
N TYR A 249 12.21 10.22 9.28
CA TYR A 249 13.34 9.36 9.64
C TYR A 249 13.77 8.43 8.52
N MET A 250 12.95 8.25 7.48
CA MET A 250 13.29 7.37 6.38
C MET A 250 14.46 7.91 5.57
N PRO A 251 15.33 7.07 4.98
CA PRO A 251 16.38 7.52 4.08
C PRO A 251 15.84 8.29 2.86
N LEU A 252 16.62 9.25 2.33
CA LEU A 252 16.24 10.08 1.18
C LEU A 252 15.90 9.25 -0.06
N ILE A 253 16.54 8.09 -0.23
CA ILE A 253 16.26 7.17 -1.36
C ILE A 253 14.82 6.64 -1.32
N TRP A 254 14.26 6.42 -0.13
CA TRP A 254 12.85 6.05 0.02
C TRP A 254 11.94 7.27 -0.17
N GLN A 255 12.27 8.39 0.47
CA GLN A 255 11.45 9.61 0.38
C GLN A 255 11.26 10.10 -1.05
N SER A 256 12.32 10.06 -1.86
CA SER A 256 12.30 10.45 -3.29
C SER A 256 11.66 9.39 -4.19
N PHE A 257 11.52 8.15 -3.70
CA PHE A 257 10.85 7.08 -4.42
C PHE A 257 9.33 7.11 -4.23
N VAL A 258 8.86 7.61 -3.09
CA VAL A 258 7.43 7.79 -2.82
C VAL A 258 6.84 8.82 -3.78
N THR A 259 5.81 8.41 -4.52
CA THR A 259 5.08 9.28 -5.46
C THR A 259 3.88 9.96 -4.83
N HIS A 260 3.29 9.31 -3.82
CA HIS A 260 2.07 9.75 -3.17
C HIS A 260 2.18 9.53 -1.67
N ARG A 261 1.66 10.46 -0.87
CA ARG A 261 1.71 10.37 0.59
C ARG A 261 0.40 10.80 1.19
N ILE A 262 -0.12 9.96 2.08
CA ILE A 262 -1.33 10.22 2.86
C ILE A 262 -0.92 10.25 4.34
N LEU A 263 -1.34 11.27 5.06
CA LEU A 263 -1.24 11.33 6.51
C LEU A 263 -2.58 10.91 7.12
N VAL A 264 -2.56 9.90 7.98
CA VAL A 264 -3.73 9.41 8.71
C VAL A 264 -3.52 9.61 10.20
N ARG A 265 -4.51 10.16 10.91
CA ARG A 265 -4.43 10.45 12.35
C ARG A 265 -5.78 10.23 13.02
N PRO A 266 -5.82 9.80 14.30
CA PRO A 266 -7.07 9.83 15.06
C PRO A 266 -7.50 11.29 15.22
N LEU A 267 -8.82 11.53 15.21
CA LEU A 267 -9.35 12.82 15.60
C LEU A 267 -9.32 12.90 17.12
N ASP A 268 -8.48 13.80 17.67
CA ASP A 268 -8.47 14.10 19.10
C ASP A 268 -9.77 14.83 19.43
N ASP A 269 -10.77 14.09 19.89
CA ASP A 269 -12.04 14.68 20.27
C ASP A 269 -12.52 14.08 21.58
N LYS A 270 -12.98 14.96 22.47
CA LYS A 270 -13.45 14.68 23.84
C LYS A 270 -14.80 13.94 23.82
N ARG A 271 -14.91 12.89 23.01
CA ARG A 271 -16.12 12.09 22.82
C ARG A 271 -16.24 11.06 23.93
N LYS A 272 -17.47 10.63 24.21
CA LYS A 272 -17.74 9.70 25.32
C LYS A 272 -17.05 8.37 25.02
N LEU A 273 -16.69 7.60 26.06
CA LEU A 273 -15.99 6.31 25.93
C LEU A 273 -16.65 5.27 24.98
N GLN A 274 -17.89 5.51 24.55
CA GLN A 274 -18.68 4.62 23.70
C GLN A 274 -18.75 5.05 22.23
N ASP A 275 -18.25 6.24 21.88
CA ASP A 275 -18.31 6.71 20.49
C ASP A 275 -17.19 6.04 19.65
N PRO A 276 -17.48 5.62 18.41
CA PRO A 276 -16.47 5.02 17.55
C PRO A 276 -15.37 6.03 17.21
N VAL A 277 -14.12 5.56 17.19
CA VAL A 277 -12.95 6.40 16.89
C VAL A 277 -13.04 6.90 15.44
N CYS A 278 -13.11 8.21 15.28
CA CYS A 278 -13.02 8.87 13.98
C CYS A 278 -11.55 9.12 13.62
N TYR A 279 -11.21 8.88 12.37
CA TYR A 279 -9.91 9.11 11.78
C TYR A 279 -9.99 10.15 10.69
N PHE A 280 -8.89 10.87 10.55
CA PHE A 280 -8.71 11.92 9.56
C PHE A 280 -7.58 11.52 8.62
N ALA A 281 -7.81 11.65 7.32
CA ALA A 281 -6.82 11.44 6.27
C ALA A 281 -6.63 12.67 5.40
N GLU A 282 -5.38 12.99 5.10
CA GLU A 282 -4.97 14.13 4.29
C GLU A 282 -3.90 13.72 3.28
N TRP A 283 -4.03 14.18 2.04
CA TRP A 283 -3.01 13.97 1.02
C TRP A 283 -1.90 15.02 1.17
N LEU A 284 -0.70 14.54 1.53
CA LEU A 284 0.51 15.36 1.61
C LEU A 284 1.27 15.42 0.28
N LEU A 285 1.11 14.40 -0.57
CA LEU A 285 1.71 14.32 -1.90
C LEU A 285 0.77 13.56 -2.85
N PRO A 286 0.29 14.18 -3.95
CA PRO A 286 0.24 15.64 -4.12
C PRO A 286 -0.55 16.28 -2.96
N ALA A 287 -0.19 17.51 -2.58
CA ALA A 287 -0.93 18.22 -1.54
C ALA A 287 -2.32 18.60 -2.05
N LEU A 288 -3.37 18.24 -1.31
CA LEU A 288 -4.75 18.54 -1.67
C LEU A 288 -5.43 19.32 -0.54
N ASN A 289 -6.29 20.28 -0.90
CA ASN A 289 -6.97 21.16 0.05
C ASN A 289 -8.23 20.52 0.68
N PHE A 290 -8.28 19.20 0.75
CA PHE A 290 -9.38 18.48 1.39
C PHE A 290 -8.83 17.37 2.27
N SER A 291 -9.64 17.04 3.25
CA SER A 291 -9.41 15.96 4.17
C SER A 291 -10.63 15.06 4.20
N ASP A 292 -10.38 13.79 4.44
CA ASP A 292 -11.42 12.78 4.52
C ASP A 292 -11.53 12.25 5.96
N GLU A 293 -12.76 12.15 6.45
CA GLU A 293 -13.07 11.57 7.75
C GLU A 293 -13.68 10.18 7.60
N PHE A 294 -13.27 9.26 8.47
CA PHE A 294 -13.74 7.88 8.43
C PHE A 294 -13.70 7.20 9.78
N VAL A 295 -14.50 6.14 9.89
CA VAL A 295 -14.58 5.27 11.06
C VAL A 295 -14.21 3.86 10.63
N VAL A 296 -13.60 3.08 11.52
CA VAL A 296 -13.36 1.65 11.32
C VAL A 296 -14.44 0.87 12.04
N GLY A 297 -15.28 0.17 11.29
CA GLY A 297 -16.27 -0.77 11.80
C GLY A 297 -15.84 -2.23 11.66
N ASP A 298 -16.75 -3.15 11.94
CA ASP A 298 -16.49 -4.60 11.86
C ASP A 298 -16.30 -5.10 10.42
N THR A 299 -16.88 -4.41 9.44
CA THR A 299 -16.81 -4.77 8.02
C THR A 299 -15.74 -4.01 7.24
N GLY A 300 -15.04 -3.06 7.90
CA GLY A 300 -13.97 -2.24 7.32
C GLY A 300 -14.16 -0.75 7.58
N ILE A 301 -13.59 0.10 6.73
CA ILE A 301 -13.70 1.55 6.79
C ILE A 301 -15.05 2.01 6.24
N LEU A 302 -15.70 2.85 7.03
CA LEU A 302 -16.96 3.52 6.75
C LEU A 302 -16.71 5.03 6.70
N THR A 303 -17.37 5.74 5.79
CA THR A 303 -17.34 7.21 5.77
C THR A 303 -18.09 7.77 6.97
N SER A 304 -17.51 8.74 7.67
CA SER A 304 -18.26 9.49 8.70
C SER A 304 -19.33 10.33 8.01
N PHE A 305 -20.56 10.26 8.52
CA PHE A 305 -21.68 11.12 8.08
C PHE A 305 -21.55 12.53 8.67
#